data_AF-A0AA51IP11-F1
#
_entry.id   AF-A0AA51IP11-F1
#
_cell.length_a   1.000
_cell.length_b   1.000
_cell.length_c   1.000
_cell.angle_alpha   90.00
_cell.angle_beta   90.00
_cell.angle_gamma   90.00
#
_symmetry.space_group_name_H-M   'P 1'
#
loop_
_entity.id
_entity.type
_entity.pdbx_description
1 polymer ?
#
loop_
_entity_poly.entity_id
_entity_poly.type
_entity_poly.pdbx_seq_one_letter_code
_entity_poly.pdbx_strand_id
1 'polypeptide(L)' 'HVVDERNYRMLRAIQLSCQKTILPKEEWTKFEEDKLYLTPIVNQVKKERLEREKWEK' A
#
# COMPACT_ATOMS: atom_id res chain seq x y z
N HIS A 1 -11.01 -7.44 -3.15
CA HIS A 1 -9.74 -8.14 -3.43
C HIS A 1 -8.50 -7.30 -3.10
N VAL A 2 -8.39 -6.01 -3.48
CA VAL A 2 -7.18 -5.18 -3.21
C VAL A 2 -6.73 -5.17 -1.74
N VAL A 3 -7.68 -5.16 -0.80
CA VAL A 3 -7.39 -5.21 0.64
C VAL A 3 -6.80 -6.56 1.05
N ASP A 4 -7.37 -7.66 0.58
CA ASP A 4 -6.90 -9.02 0.87
C ASP A 4 -5.49 -9.25 0.32
N GLU A 5 -5.24 -8.80 -0.91
CA GLU A 5 -3.92 -8.85 -1.53
C GLU A 5 -2.88 -8.03 -0.76
N ARG A 6 -3.24 -6.83 -0.29
CA ARG A 6 -2.38 -6.02 0.58
C ARG A 6 -2.05 -6.77 1.87
N ASN A 7 -3.05 -7.35 2.51
CA ASN A 7 -2.88 -8.08 3.77
C ASN A 7 -1.97 -9.28 3.58
N TYR A 8 -2.13 -10.03 2.48
CA TYR A 8 -1.26 -11.14 2.15
C TYR A 8 0.19 -10.71 1.89
N ARG A 9 0.41 -9.64 1.10
CA ARG A 9 1.76 -9.09 0.87
C ARG A 9 2.43 -8.67 2.18
N MET A 10 1.70 -8.02 3.08
CA MET A 10 2.20 -7.62 4.39
C MET A 10 2.54 -8.83 5.27
N LEU A 11 1.65 -9.82 5.33
CA LEU A 11 1.88 -11.06 6.08
C LEU A 11 3.15 -11.77 5.61
N ARG A 12 3.30 -11.94 4.29
CA ARG A 12 4.48 -12.56 3.67
C ARG A 12 5.77 -11.79 4.00
N ALA A 13 5.73 -10.46 3.91
CA ALA A 13 6.89 -9.62 4.24
C ALA A 13 7.29 -9.74 5.72
N ILE A 14 6.31 -9.76 6.63
CA ILE A 14 6.54 -9.94 8.07
C ILE A 14 7.15 -11.32 8.33
N GLN A 15 6.62 -12.38 7.73
CA GLN A 15 7.14 -13.74 7.88
C GLN A 15 8.62 -13.84 7.46
N LEU A 16 8.98 -13.28 6.30
CA LEU A 16 10.37 -13.24 5.82
C LEU A 16 11.28 -12.46 6.78
N SER A 17 10.80 -11.31 7.29
CA SER A 17 11.52 -10.50 8.27
C SER A 17 11.75 -11.23 9.61
N CYS A 18 10.76 -12.01 10.06
CA CYS A 18 10.87 -12.87 11.24
C CYS A 18 11.91 -13.97 11.04
N GLN A 19 11.92 -14.59 9.87
CA GLN A 19 12.84 -15.69 9.53
C GLN A 19 14.24 -15.21 9.15
N LYS A 20 14.46 -13.89 8.99
CA LYS A 20 15.70 -13.30 8.47
C LYS A 20 16.08 -13.85 7.09
N THR A 21 15.07 -14.17 6.29
CA THR A 21 15.20 -14.63 4.90
C THR A 21 14.66 -13.57 3.95
N ILE A 22 15.01 -13.72 2.68
CA ILE A 22 14.54 -12.85 1.59
C ILE A 22 13.71 -13.66 0.58
N LEU A 23 12.93 -12.95 -0.21
CA LEU A 23 12.18 -13.53 -1.31
C LEU A 23 13.14 -14.00 -2.42
N PRO A 24 12.85 -15.09 -3.16
CA PRO A 24 13.55 -15.45 -4.38
C PRO A 24 13.57 -14.29 -5.38
N LYS A 25 14.65 -14.17 -6.16
CA LYS A 25 14.90 -12.99 -7.02
C LYS A 25 13.86 -12.85 -8.13
N GLU A 26 13.34 -13.98 -8.60
CA GLU A 26 12.32 -14.07 -9.66
C GLU A 26 10.98 -13.49 -9.21
N GLU A 27 10.72 -13.42 -7.90
CA GLU A 27 9.48 -12.92 -7.31
C GLU A 27 9.58 -11.47 -6.82
N TRP A 28 10.72 -10.81 -7.02
CA TRP A 28 10.88 -9.41 -6.65
C TRP A 28 10.02 -8.53 -7.55
N THR A 29 9.23 -7.65 -6.92
CA THR A 29 8.42 -6.67 -7.64
C THR A 29 9.30 -5.81 -8.52
N LYS A 30 9.02 -5.80 -9.83
CA LYS A 30 9.70 -4.90 -10.77
C LYS A 30 9.13 -3.50 -10.67
N PHE A 31 9.93 -2.52 -11.10
CA PHE A 31 9.52 -1.11 -11.06
C PHE A 31 8.28 -0.84 -11.92
N GLU A 32 8.19 -1.47 -13.08
CA GLU A 32 7.09 -1.30 -14.03
C GLU A 32 5.79 -1.97 -13.54
N GLU A 33 5.90 -2.95 -12.63
CA GLU A 33 4.79 -3.74 -12.11
C GLU A 33 4.22 -3.13 -10.81
N ASP A 34 4.92 -2.16 -10.19
CA ASP A 34 4.47 -1.52 -8.97
C ASP A 34 3.28 -0.57 -9.24
N LYS A 35 2.14 -0.87 -8.61
CA LYS A 35 0.88 -0.15 -8.82
C LYS A 35 0.53 0.65 -7.57
N LEU A 36 0.36 1.96 -7.73
CA LEU A 36 -0.02 2.88 -6.67
C LEU A 36 -1.54 2.84 -6.34
N TYR A 37 -2.04 1.66 -5.97
CA TYR A 37 -3.48 1.41 -5.76
C TYR A 37 -4.11 2.24 -4.63
N LEU A 38 -3.32 2.71 -3.66
CA LEU A 38 -3.81 3.47 -2.51
C LEU A 38 -3.80 4.99 -2.75
N THR A 39 -2.93 5.48 -3.62
CA THR A 39 -2.76 6.91 -3.93
C THR A 39 -4.06 7.64 -4.32
N PRO A 40 -4.92 7.12 -5.22
CA PRO A 40 -6.16 7.83 -5.57
C PRO A 40 -7.10 7.98 -4.38
N ILE A 41 -7.20 6.95 -3.53
CA ILE A 41 -8.05 6.96 -2.33
C ILE A 41 -7.53 7.97 -1.31
N VAL A 42 -6.21 7.97 -1.06
CA VAL A 42 -5.57 8.92 -0.12
C VAL A 42 -5.73 10.36 -0.59
N ASN A 43 -5.62 10.61 -1.90
CA ASN A 43 -5.81 11.94 -2.45
C ASN A 43 -7.25 12.44 -2.27
N GLN A 44 -8.24 11.55 -2.46
CA GLN A 44 -9.63 11.87 -2.19
C GLN A 44 -9.87 12.22 -0.71
N VAL A 45 -9.39 11.39 0.22
CA VAL A 45 -9.54 11.64 1.67
C VAL A 45 -8.88 12.95 2.09
N LYS A 46 -7.70 13.26 1.54
CA LYS A 46 -7.03 14.54 1.77
C LYS A 46 -7.88 15.71 1.26
N LYS A 47 -8.47 15.60 0.06
CA LYS A 47 -9.33 16.64 -0.52
C LYS A 47 -10.57 16.88 0.34
N GLU A 48 -11.27 15.83 0.74
CA GLU A 48 -12.44 15.90 1.62
C GLU A 48 -12.10 16.55 2.96
N ARG A 49 -10.94 16.21 3.54
CA ARG A 49 -10.49 16.82 4.80
C ARG A 49 -10.24 18.32 4.64
N LEU A 50 -9.54 18.73 3.58
CA LEU A 50 -9.27 20.14 3.29
C LEU A 50 -10.55 20.95 3.01
N GLU A 51 -11.56 20.32 2.41
CA GLU A 51 -12.86 20.95 2.18
C GLU A 51 -13.58 21.24 3.50
N ARG A 52 -13.63 20.27 4.42
CA ARG A 52 -14.20 20.47 5.77
C ARG A 52 -13.46 21.55 6.55
N GLU A 53 -12.12 21.51 6.54
CA GLU A 53 -11.28 22.52 7.21
C GLU A 53 -11.52 23.94 6.67
N LYS A 54 -11.84 24.07 5.37
CA LYS A 54 -12.20 25.36 4.76
C LYS A 54 -13.62 25.80 5.08
N TRP A 55 -14.55 24.86 5.26
CA TRP A 55 -15.95 25.15 5.58
C TRP A 55 -16.13 25.58 7.04
N GLU A 56 -15.35 25.00 7.96
CA GLU A 56 -15.36 25.33 9.38
C GLU A 56 -14.62 26.63 9.73
N LYS A 57 -13.92 27.21 8.75
CA LYS A 57 -13.17 28.47 8.89
C LYS A 57 -13.99 29.67 8.42
#